data_AF-G4YNA0-F1
#
_entry.id   AF-G4YNA0-F1
#
_cell.length_a   1.000
_cell.length_b   1.000
_cell.length_c   1.000
_cell.angle_alpha   90.00
_cell.angle_beta   90.00
_cell.angle_gamma   90.00
#
_symmetry.space_group_name_H-M   'P 1'
#
loop_
_entity.id
_entity.type
_entity.pdbx_description
1 polymer ?
#
loop_
_entity_poly.entity_id
_entity_poly.type
_entity_poly.pdbx_seq_one_letter_code
_entity_poly.pdbx_strand_id
1 'polypeptide(L)'
;LTASAQAETESKRQEAEVRLRTQSNELKRFHDKICMRVMEQERRNRLEAQRAQEYLDAKCAKVFSTTESTLQTESTPVARISTRLHFQKLRESKNDVLKVLYPGAVAKYRDQN
;
A
#
# COMPACT_ATOMS: atom_id res chain seq x y z
N LEU A 1 46.46 56.92 -3.14
CA LEU A 1 44.99 56.70 -3.07
C LEU A 1 44.43 57.68 -2.04
N THR A 2 43.44 58.48 -2.40
CA THR A 2 42.82 59.45 -1.48
C THR A 2 41.89 58.73 -0.51
N ALA A 3 41.75 59.24 0.72
CA ALA A 3 40.90 58.65 1.77
C ALA A 3 39.43 58.49 1.33
N SER A 4 38.94 59.38 0.46
CA SER A 4 37.61 59.29 -0.16
C SER A 4 37.46 58.04 -1.06
N ALA A 5 38.47 57.71 -1.87
CA ALA A 5 38.42 56.52 -2.72
C ALA A 5 38.37 55.24 -1.89
N GLN A 6 39.09 55.17 -0.76
CA GLN A 6 39.07 54.02 0.16
C GLN A 6 37.73 53.85 0.86
N ALA A 7 37.10 54.95 1.29
CA ALA A 7 35.78 54.92 1.92
C ALA A 7 34.69 54.41 0.97
N GLU A 8 34.75 54.80 -0.31
CA GLU A 8 33.81 54.32 -1.32
C GLU A 8 33.98 52.83 -1.63
N THR A 9 35.21 52.32 -1.71
CA THR A 9 35.45 50.87 -1.89
C THR A 9 34.95 50.07 -0.69
N GLU A 10 35.20 50.56 0.52
CA GLU A 10 34.74 49.91 1.75
C GLU A 10 33.21 49.88 1.83
N SER A 11 32.55 50.98 1.48
CA SER A 11 31.09 51.05 1.42
C SER A 11 30.51 50.04 0.42
N LYS A 12 31.07 49.96 -0.79
CA LYS A 12 30.64 48.99 -1.82
C LYS A 12 30.89 47.54 -1.39
N ARG A 13 31.99 47.28 -0.68
CA ARG A 13 32.29 45.97 -0.11
C ARG A 13 31.25 45.57 0.93
N GLN A 14 30.94 46.47 1.87
CA GLN A 14 29.95 46.23 2.91
C GLN A 14 28.56 45.97 2.31
N GLU A 15 28.17 46.74 1.30
CA GLU A 15 26.89 46.55 0.61
C GLU A 15 26.82 45.19 -0.11
N ALA A 16 27.91 44.78 -0.77
CA ALA A 16 28.00 43.46 -1.39
C ALA A 16 27.90 42.33 -0.34
N GLU A 17 28.55 42.48 0.80
CA GLU A 17 28.49 41.50 1.89
C GLU A 17 27.07 41.38 2.46
N VAL A 18 26.38 42.50 2.66
CA VAL A 18 24.97 42.50 3.11
C VAL A 18 24.08 41.77 2.10
N ARG A 19 24.25 42.02 0.80
CA ARG A 19 23.49 41.32 -0.25
C ARG A 19 23.73 39.82 -0.23
N LEU A 20 25.00 39.40 -0.13
CA LEU A 20 25.37 37.97 -0.10
C LEU A 20 24.80 37.27 1.15
N ARG A 21 24.87 37.93 2.31
CA ARG A 21 24.27 37.40 3.56
C ARG A 21 22.76 37.22 3.41
N THR A 22 22.06 38.18 2.81
CA THR A 22 20.62 38.07 2.55
C THR A 22 20.30 36.90 1.62
N GLN A 23 20.99 36.78 0.49
CA GLN A 23 20.80 35.67 -0.45
C GLN A 23 21.09 34.30 0.18
N SER A 24 22.16 34.20 0.97
CA SER A 24 22.49 32.98 1.70
C SER A 24 21.38 32.58 2.67
N ASN A 25 20.80 33.55 3.39
CA ASN A 25 19.70 33.30 4.32
C ASN A 25 18.41 32.89 3.60
N GLU A 26 18.11 33.50 2.46
CA GLU A 26 16.97 33.12 1.62
C GLU A 26 17.11 31.70 1.10
N LEU A 27 18.30 31.33 0.61
CA LEU A 27 18.59 29.98 0.14
C LEU A 27 18.43 28.95 1.27
N LYS A 28 18.95 29.25 2.47
CA LYS A 28 18.78 28.38 3.64
C LYS A 28 17.31 28.17 3.98
N ARG A 29 16.52 29.25 4.04
CA ARG A 29 15.07 29.17 4.30
C ARG A 29 14.33 28.38 3.22
N PHE A 30 14.74 28.52 1.97
CA PHE A 30 14.15 27.76 0.85
C PHE A 30 14.44 26.26 0.98
N HIS A 31 15.70 25.91 1.27
CA HIS A 31 16.11 24.54 1.54
C HIS A 31 15.33 23.93 2.71
N ASP A 32 15.24 24.64 3.84
CA ASP A 32 14.52 24.18 5.03
C ASP A 32 13.04 23.91 4.71
N LYS A 33 12.40 24.77 3.92
CA LYS A 33 11.00 24.57 3.47
C LYS A 33 10.84 23.31 2.62
N ILE A 34 11.79 23.01 1.74
CA ILE A 34 11.75 21.78 0.93
C ILE A 34 11.90 20.57 1.84
N CYS A 35 12.90 20.57 2.72
CA CYS A 35 13.15 19.46 3.64
C CYS A 35 11.93 19.19 4.52
N MET A 36 11.30 20.22 5.08
CA MET A 36 10.05 20.09 5.84
C MET A 36 8.93 19.43 5.03
N ARG A 37 8.73 19.86 3.77
CA ARG A 37 7.69 19.30 2.91
C ARG A 37 7.94 17.83 2.58
N VAL A 38 9.19 17.48 2.27
CA VAL A 38 9.57 16.08 1.99
C VAL A 38 9.36 15.21 3.22
N MET A 39 9.83 15.63 4.39
CA MET A 39 9.64 14.88 5.64
C MET A 39 8.16 14.68 5.97
N GLU A 40 7.33 15.72 5.83
CA GLU A 40 5.90 15.61 6.10
C GLU A 40 5.20 14.67 5.12
N GLN A 41 5.60 14.70 3.83
CA GLN A 41 5.05 13.78 2.84
C GLN A 41 5.46 12.33 3.11
N GLU A 42 6.73 12.08 3.44
CA GLU A 42 7.19 10.75 3.81
C GLU A 42 6.45 10.21 5.02
N ARG A 43 6.23 11.06 6.04
CA ARG A 43 5.47 10.69 7.23
C ARG A 43 4.03 10.30 6.88
N ARG A 44 3.36 11.06 5.99
CA ARG A 44 2.01 10.73 5.51
C ARG A 44 1.98 9.40 4.77
N ASN A 45 2.93 9.18 3.86
CA ASN A 45 3.03 7.94 3.10
C ASN A 45 3.21 6.72 4.02
N ARG A 46 4.05 6.84 5.08
CA ARG A 46 4.23 5.77 6.07
C ARG A 46 2.94 5.45 6.82
N LEU A 47 2.21 6.47 7.26
CA LEU A 47 0.93 6.27 7.96
C LEU A 47 -0.13 5.66 7.04
N GLU A 48 -0.19 6.07 5.78
CA GLU A 48 -1.10 5.49 4.80
C GLU A 48 -0.78 4.02 4.52
N ALA A 49 0.49 3.68 4.36
CA ALA A 49 0.94 2.30 4.20
C ALA A 49 0.59 1.43 5.42
N GLN A 50 0.77 1.96 6.65
CA GLN A 50 0.36 1.28 7.88
C GLN A 50 -1.15 1.01 7.91
N ARG A 51 -1.98 2.02 7.61
CA ARG A 51 -3.45 1.85 7.56
C ARG A 51 -3.87 0.83 6.51
N ALA A 52 -3.24 0.84 5.33
CA ALA A 52 -3.52 -0.12 4.28
C ALA A 52 -3.17 -1.55 4.72
N GLN A 53 -2.03 -1.72 5.39
CA GLN A 53 -1.62 -3.02 5.94
C GLN A 53 -2.59 -3.50 7.02
N GLU A 54 -2.93 -2.65 8.01
CA GLU A 54 -3.88 -2.97 9.08
C GLU A 54 -5.25 -3.38 8.52
N TYR A 55 -5.71 -2.69 7.47
CA TYR A 55 -6.97 -3.04 6.80
C TYR A 55 -6.91 -4.45 6.17
N LEU A 56 -5.81 -4.77 5.50
CA LEU A 56 -5.61 -6.10 4.91
C LEU A 56 -5.50 -7.17 6.00
N ASP A 57 -4.75 -6.91 7.06
CA ASP A 57 -4.59 -7.83 8.19
C ASP A 57 -5.94 -8.12 8.86
N ALA A 58 -6.76 -7.10 9.11
CA ALA A 58 -8.11 -7.27 9.66
C ALA A 58 -9.01 -8.09 8.71
N LYS A 59 -8.92 -7.85 7.41
CA LYS A 59 -9.68 -8.61 6.41
C LYS A 59 -9.25 -10.08 6.36
N CYS A 60 -7.95 -10.34 6.40
CA CYS A 60 -7.39 -11.68 6.45
C CYS A 60 -7.78 -12.40 7.74
N ALA A 61 -7.65 -11.75 8.90
CA ALA A 61 -8.06 -12.30 10.19
C ALA A 61 -9.54 -12.71 10.20
N LYS A 62 -10.42 -11.89 9.62
CA LYS A 62 -11.84 -12.23 9.46
C LYS A 62 -12.06 -13.44 8.56
N VAL A 63 -11.34 -13.53 7.44
CA VAL A 63 -11.43 -14.72 6.56
C VAL A 63 -10.97 -15.96 7.32
N PHE A 64 -9.82 -15.90 7.99
CA PHE A 64 -9.27 -17.02 8.75
C PHE A 64 -10.20 -17.49 9.85
N SER A 65 -10.70 -16.58 10.71
CA SER A 65 -11.62 -16.94 11.79
C SER A 65 -12.92 -17.58 11.26
N THR A 66 -13.45 -17.06 10.16
CA THR A 66 -14.64 -17.66 9.51
C THR A 66 -14.31 -19.06 8.99
N THR A 67 -13.16 -19.25 8.33
CA THR A 67 -12.76 -20.56 7.81
C THR A 67 -12.41 -21.57 8.90
N GLU A 68 -11.81 -21.17 10.02
CA GLU A 68 -11.52 -22.05 11.15
C GLU A 68 -12.79 -22.45 11.90
N SER A 69 -13.70 -21.49 12.14
CA SER A 69 -14.98 -21.76 12.78
C SER A 69 -15.81 -22.77 11.98
N THR A 70 -15.90 -22.60 10.65
CA THR A 70 -16.59 -23.58 9.79
C THR A 70 -15.90 -24.95 9.77
N LEU A 71 -14.57 -25.02 9.93
CA LEU A 71 -13.85 -26.32 10.00
C LEU A 71 -14.07 -27.05 11.34
N GLN A 72 -14.31 -26.34 12.43
CA GLN A 72 -14.55 -26.96 13.74
C GLN A 72 -16.02 -27.36 13.98
N THR A 73 -16.98 -26.71 13.32
CA THR A 73 -18.41 -27.03 13.47
C THR A 73 -18.87 -28.21 12.62
N GLU A 74 -18.11 -28.61 11.59
CA GLU A 74 -18.49 -29.70 10.69
C GLU A 74 -17.45 -30.83 10.74
N SER A 75 -17.76 -31.91 11.48
CA SER A 75 -17.00 -33.17 11.45
C SER A 75 -17.13 -33.94 10.11
N THR A 76 -17.75 -33.33 9.11
CA THR A 76 -17.92 -33.86 7.76
C THR A 76 -17.28 -32.86 6.80
N PRO A 77 -16.43 -33.27 5.84
CA PRO A 77 -15.75 -32.34 4.96
C PRO A 77 -16.77 -31.68 4.02
N VAL A 78 -17.32 -30.53 4.41
CA VAL A 78 -18.16 -29.74 3.53
C VAL A 78 -17.25 -29.14 2.48
N ALA A 79 -17.34 -29.71 1.26
CA ALA A 79 -16.66 -29.20 0.10
C ALA A 79 -17.06 -27.73 -0.08
N ARG A 80 -16.12 -26.80 0.19
CA ARG A 80 -16.33 -25.37 -0.03
C ARG A 80 -16.42 -25.09 -1.52
N ILE A 81 -17.64 -25.14 -1.99
CA ILE A 81 -18.06 -24.84 -3.35
C ILE A 81 -17.90 -23.33 -3.55
N SER A 82 -16.83 -22.92 -4.26
CA SER A 82 -16.70 -21.53 -4.69
C SER A 82 -17.85 -21.16 -5.62
N THR A 83 -18.57 -20.08 -5.29
CA THR A 83 -19.70 -19.53 -6.06
C THR A 83 -19.26 -18.62 -7.21
N ARG A 84 -17.95 -18.38 -7.35
CA ARG A 84 -17.41 -17.62 -8.48
C ARG A 84 -17.59 -18.43 -9.77
N LEU A 85 -18.13 -17.78 -10.81
CA LEU A 85 -18.52 -18.39 -12.09
C LEU A 85 -17.45 -19.30 -12.70
N HIS A 86 -16.17 -18.92 -12.59
CA HIS A 86 -15.03 -19.70 -13.08
C HIS A 86 -14.93 -21.09 -12.42
N PHE A 87 -15.06 -21.15 -11.09
CA PHE A 87 -14.96 -22.40 -10.34
C PHE A 87 -16.21 -23.27 -10.46
N GLN A 88 -17.35 -22.66 -10.82
CA GLN A 88 -18.57 -23.38 -11.16
C GLN A 88 -18.42 -24.13 -12.49
N LYS A 89 -17.98 -23.44 -13.56
CA LYS A 89 -17.71 -24.06 -14.88
C LYS A 89 -16.68 -25.19 -14.79
N LEU A 90 -15.62 -25.00 -13.99
CA LEU A 90 -14.58 -26.01 -13.80
C LEU A 90 -15.15 -27.30 -13.17
N ARG A 91 -16.15 -27.17 -12.28
CA ARG A 91 -16.79 -28.32 -11.65
C ARG A 91 -17.73 -29.05 -12.58
N GLU A 92 -18.52 -28.32 -13.35
CA GLU A 92 -19.40 -28.89 -14.39
C GLU A 92 -18.56 -29.70 -15.38
N SER A 93 -17.47 -29.11 -15.88
CA SER A 93 -16.52 -29.78 -16.75
C SER A 93 -15.92 -31.05 -16.12
N LYS A 94 -15.48 -30.99 -14.85
CA LYS A 94 -14.99 -32.17 -14.13
C LYS A 94 -16.05 -33.27 -14.00
N ASN A 95 -17.29 -32.91 -13.69
CA ASN A 95 -18.39 -33.86 -13.54
C ASN A 95 -18.77 -34.51 -14.87
N ASP A 96 -18.68 -33.78 -15.97
CA ASP A 96 -18.95 -34.30 -17.30
C ASP A 96 -17.86 -35.29 -17.75
N VAL A 97 -16.59 -34.98 -17.46
CA VAL A 97 -15.48 -35.93 -17.66
C VAL A 97 -15.67 -37.20 -16.84
N LEU A 98 -16.09 -37.07 -15.57
CA LEU A 98 -16.33 -38.22 -14.69
C LEU A 98 -17.54 -39.06 -15.13
N LYS A 99 -18.59 -38.45 -15.68
CA LYS A 99 -19.74 -39.15 -16.27
C LYS A 99 -19.34 -40.01 -17.46
N VAL A 100 -18.43 -39.50 -18.30
CA VAL A 100 -17.93 -40.22 -19.48
C VAL A 100 -17.01 -41.38 -19.07
N LEU A 101 -16.16 -41.17 -18.07
CA LEU A 101 -15.17 -42.16 -17.65
C LEU A 101 -15.74 -43.23 -16.69
N TYR A 102 -16.70 -42.87 -15.84
CA TYR A 102 -17.28 -43.75 -14.82
C TYR A 102 -18.80 -43.50 -14.65
N PRO A 103 -19.65 -44.06 -15.53
CA PRO A 103 -21.09 -43.77 -15.56
C PRO A 103 -21.84 -44.06 -14.25
N GLY A 104 -21.32 -44.98 -13.42
CA GLY A 104 -21.93 -45.38 -12.14
C GLY A 104 -21.54 -44.55 -10.91
N ALA A 105 -20.56 -43.63 -11.01
CA ALA A 105 -20.05 -42.90 -9.84
C ALA A 105 -20.90 -41.68 -9.43
N VAL A 106 -21.82 -41.26 -10.29
CA VAL A 106 -22.57 -39.99 -10.14
C VAL A 106 -23.73 -40.11 -9.14
N ALA A 107 -24.19 -41.33 -8.86
CA ALA A 107 -25.34 -41.59 -7.98
C ALA A 107 -25.04 -41.29 -6.50
N LYS A 108 -23.79 -41.29 -6.05
CA LYS A 108 -23.45 -41.10 -4.63
C LYS A 108 -23.45 -39.64 -4.15
N TYR A 109 -23.65 -38.68 -5.04
CA TYR A 109 -23.65 -37.24 -4.70
C TYR A 109 -25.03 -36.58 -4.76
N ARG A 110 -26.10 -37.34 -5.02
CA ARG A 110 -27.47 -36.80 -5.12
C ARG A 110 -28.31 -36.95 -3.85
N ASP A 111 -27.96 -37.91 -2.99
CA ASP A 111 -28.79 -38.31 -1.83
C ASP A 111 -28.30 -37.74 -0.48
N GLN A 112 -27.58 -36.61 -0.48
CA GLN A 112 -27.10 -35.97 0.76
C GLN A 112 -27.57 -34.51 0.93
N ASN A 113 -28.76 -34.16 0.41
CA ASN A 113 -29.48 -32.94 0.77
C ASN A 113 -30.79 -33.27 1.48
#